data_AF-A0A0N7F2U8-F1
#
_entry.id   AF-A0A0N7F2U8-F1
#
_cell.length_a   1.000
_cell.length_b   1.000
_cell.length_c   1.000
_cell.angle_alpha   90.00
_cell.angle_beta   90.00
_cell.angle_gamma   90.00
#
_symmetry.space_group_name_H-M   'P 1'
#
loop_
_entity.id
_entity.type
_entity.pdbx_description
1 polymer ?
#
loop_
_entity_poly.entity_id
_entity_poly.type
_entity_poly.pdbx_seq_one_letter_code
_entity_poly.pdbx_strand_id
1 'polypeptide(L)'
;MSDNSRIEWTDATWSPTLGCTKVSPACDHCYAMKTVHRLSFNPNPKIEAAAEGLTAYRPGHGVMWTGAVRELPDRLTIPLKWRKPRRIFVDSQSDLFHDHVSDEFIARVFAVMAATPRHTYQVLTKRHARMRSLLSSEDFRERIFLASNLPHGDVLEDGWPLRNVWVGVSVEDQKWADIRIPALLDTPARVRFLSCEPLLGPLTLGRWFDTPPSCGCGVPPDGAHGPVGCSPGCMVPEPSGIDWVIVGGESGHGARPMHPNWARGIRDQCVTAGIPFHFKQWGEWGPAPWVVRVCDPAVGWRGTAEELAAAKADAEARGATHAYAEWAHEYGHDLYQPPHKPWSVERVDPIDDHQAPMRRWGKHAAGRELDGRTWDEFPATKP
;
A
#
# COMPACT_ATOMS: atom_id res chain seq x y z
N MET A 1 -15.23 5.83 -8.63
CA MET A 1 -14.55 7.06 -8.21
C MET A 1 -15.32 7.64 -7.04
N SER A 2 -14.63 8.10 -6.00
CA SER A 2 -15.27 8.71 -4.84
C SER A 2 -14.62 10.04 -4.50
N ASP A 3 -15.45 11.07 -4.30
CA ASP A 3 -15.04 12.38 -3.77
C ASP A 3 -14.70 12.31 -2.26
N ASN A 4 -15.11 11.21 -1.61
CA ASN A 4 -14.79 10.85 -0.22
C ASN A 4 -14.29 9.39 -0.21
N SER A 5 -12.98 9.21 -0.26
CA SER A 5 -12.40 7.87 -0.25
C SER A 5 -12.65 7.16 1.09
N ARG A 6 -12.78 5.83 1.05
CA ARG A 6 -12.72 4.97 2.26
C ARG A 6 -11.32 4.37 2.45
N ILE A 7 -10.33 4.89 1.74
CA ILE A 7 -8.93 4.51 1.87
C ILE A 7 -8.30 5.55 2.80
N GLU A 8 -7.87 5.11 3.97
CA GLU A 8 -7.55 5.98 5.12
C GLU A 8 -6.45 7.01 4.86
N TRP A 9 -5.55 6.75 3.93
CA TRP A 9 -4.41 7.61 3.63
C TRP A 9 -4.65 8.63 2.49
N THR A 10 -5.88 8.74 1.97
CA THR A 10 -6.24 9.65 0.88
C THR A 10 -7.62 10.25 1.07
N ASP A 11 -7.85 11.47 0.57
CA ASP A 11 -9.14 12.16 0.70
C ASP A 11 -10.08 11.77 -0.46
N ALA A 12 -9.53 11.55 -1.66
CA ALA A 12 -10.29 11.17 -2.86
C ALA A 12 -9.56 10.10 -3.69
N THR A 13 -10.29 9.49 -4.64
CA THR A 13 -9.72 8.59 -5.65
C THR A 13 -10.01 9.14 -7.04
N TRP A 14 -9.01 9.17 -7.91
CA TRP A 14 -9.17 9.49 -9.32
C TRP A 14 -8.65 8.32 -10.16
N SER A 15 -9.52 7.67 -10.94
CA SER A 15 -9.17 6.48 -11.72
C SER A 15 -9.45 6.72 -13.21
N PRO A 16 -8.51 7.38 -13.92
CA PRO A 16 -8.58 7.56 -15.37
C PRO A 16 -8.34 6.27 -16.16
N THR A 17 -7.90 5.19 -15.53
CA THR A 17 -7.86 3.85 -16.15
C THR A 17 -8.65 2.82 -15.33
N LEU A 18 -8.97 1.68 -15.95
CA LEU A 18 -9.53 0.50 -15.29
C LEU A 18 -8.95 -0.78 -15.89
N GLY A 19 -8.82 -1.83 -15.06
CA GLY A 19 -8.26 -3.11 -15.50
C GLY A 19 -6.77 -3.23 -15.18
N CYS A 20 -6.27 -4.47 -15.12
CA CYS A 20 -4.88 -4.76 -14.79
C CYS A 20 -4.51 -6.20 -15.19
N THR A 21 -3.23 -6.55 -15.03
CA THR A 21 -2.71 -7.93 -14.99
C THR A 21 -2.02 -8.18 -13.66
N LYS A 22 -2.01 -9.44 -13.19
CA LYS A 22 -1.26 -9.82 -11.98
C LYS A 22 0.23 -9.86 -12.29
N VAL A 23 1.07 -9.29 -11.41
CA VAL A 23 2.53 -9.22 -11.60
C VAL A 23 3.31 -9.79 -10.41
N SER A 24 2.63 -10.11 -9.31
CA SER A 24 3.25 -10.67 -8.11
C SER A 24 2.22 -11.34 -7.18
N PRO A 25 2.66 -12.11 -6.15
CA PRO A 25 1.76 -12.80 -5.23
C PRO A 25 0.80 -11.87 -4.47
N ALA A 26 1.17 -10.60 -4.26
CA ALA A 26 0.27 -9.59 -3.72
C ALA A 26 -0.99 -9.34 -4.56
N CYS A 27 -0.99 -9.72 -5.84
CA CYS A 27 -2.14 -9.54 -6.73
C CYS A 27 -3.14 -10.70 -6.67
N ASP A 28 -2.84 -11.79 -5.96
CA ASP A 28 -3.64 -13.01 -6.01
C ASP A 28 -5.07 -12.79 -5.51
N HIS A 29 -5.25 -12.00 -4.45
CA HIS A 29 -6.55 -11.67 -3.86
C HIS A 29 -6.95 -10.20 -4.05
N CYS A 30 -6.52 -9.58 -5.15
CA CYS A 30 -6.77 -8.16 -5.43
C CYS A 30 -8.27 -7.79 -5.37
N TYR A 31 -8.62 -6.86 -4.48
CA TYR A 31 -10.01 -6.40 -4.27
C TYR A 31 -10.61 -5.74 -5.52
N ALA A 32 -9.77 -5.17 -6.38
CA ALA A 32 -10.21 -4.45 -7.57
C ALA A 32 -10.87 -5.39 -8.59
N MET A 33 -10.48 -6.68 -8.66
CA MET A 33 -11.13 -7.67 -9.54
C MET A 33 -12.63 -7.77 -9.26
N LYS A 34 -13.00 -8.02 -8.00
CA LYS A 34 -14.42 -8.11 -7.59
C LYS A 34 -15.15 -6.78 -7.73
N THR A 35 -14.44 -5.67 -7.62
CA THR A 35 -15.06 -4.34 -7.73
C THR A 35 -15.35 -4.00 -9.18
N VAL A 36 -14.38 -4.16 -10.08
CA VAL A 36 -14.57 -3.93 -11.52
C VAL A 36 -15.58 -4.91 -12.10
N HIS A 37 -15.58 -6.17 -11.65
CA HIS A 37 -16.61 -7.14 -12.07
C HIS A 37 -18.03 -6.72 -11.68
N ARG A 38 -18.23 -6.12 -10.50
CA ARG A 38 -19.54 -5.56 -10.14
C ARG A 38 -19.91 -4.35 -11.00
N LEU A 39 -18.92 -3.55 -11.42
CA LEU A 39 -19.16 -2.41 -12.30
C LEU A 39 -19.58 -2.84 -13.71
N SER A 40 -19.16 -4.01 -14.20
CA SER A 40 -19.60 -4.55 -15.51
C SER A 40 -21.05 -5.03 -15.53
N PHE A 41 -21.77 -4.94 -14.41
CA PHE A 41 -23.22 -5.17 -14.34
C PHE A 41 -23.96 -3.95 -13.78
N ASN A 42 -23.32 -2.77 -13.84
CA ASN A 42 -23.94 -1.55 -13.34
C ASN A 42 -25.09 -1.11 -14.25
N PRO A 43 -26.26 -0.72 -13.72
CA PRO A 43 -27.38 -0.28 -14.55
C PRO A 43 -27.12 1.02 -15.32
N ASN A 44 -26.06 1.77 -15.00
CA ASN A 44 -25.64 2.92 -15.79
C ASN A 44 -24.75 2.46 -16.96
N PRO A 45 -25.18 2.62 -18.23
CA PRO A 45 -24.44 2.10 -19.40
C PRO A 45 -23.01 2.63 -19.51
N LYS A 46 -22.76 3.87 -19.04
CA LYS A 46 -21.42 4.46 -19.07
C LYS A 46 -20.47 3.79 -18.08
N ILE A 47 -20.98 3.35 -16.92
CA ILE A 47 -20.19 2.66 -15.91
C ILE A 47 -19.95 1.21 -16.34
N GLU A 48 -20.98 0.56 -16.87
CA GLU A 48 -20.92 -0.79 -17.42
C GLU A 48 -19.87 -0.89 -18.54
N ALA A 49 -20.00 -0.06 -19.58
CA ALA A 49 -19.08 -0.04 -20.71
C ALA A 49 -17.63 0.25 -20.30
N ALA A 50 -17.41 1.04 -19.24
CA ALA A 50 -16.07 1.29 -18.71
C ALA A 50 -15.44 0.05 -18.07
N ALA A 51 -16.23 -0.91 -17.58
CA ALA A 51 -15.77 -2.10 -16.86
C ALA A 51 -15.92 -3.42 -17.65
N GLU A 52 -16.75 -3.41 -18.69
CA GLU A 52 -17.05 -4.58 -19.53
C GLU A 52 -15.78 -5.24 -20.07
N GLY A 53 -15.71 -6.58 -19.98
CA GLY A 53 -14.61 -7.38 -20.53
C GLY A 53 -13.27 -7.29 -19.79
N LEU A 54 -13.16 -6.46 -18.74
CA LEU A 54 -11.92 -6.32 -17.96
C LEU A 54 -11.72 -7.46 -16.94
N THR A 55 -12.81 -8.13 -16.58
CA THR A 55 -12.78 -9.27 -15.65
C THR A 55 -13.65 -10.41 -16.18
N ALA A 56 -13.31 -11.63 -15.79
CA ALA A 56 -14.07 -12.83 -16.11
C ALA A 56 -14.09 -13.81 -14.93
N TYR A 57 -15.17 -14.55 -14.77
CA TYR A 57 -15.20 -15.67 -13.83
C TYR A 57 -14.41 -16.85 -14.40
N ARG A 58 -13.52 -17.41 -13.59
CA ARG A 58 -12.72 -18.60 -13.91
C ARG A 58 -13.05 -19.68 -12.87
N PRO A 59 -13.57 -20.86 -13.28
CA PRO A 59 -13.81 -21.97 -12.37
C PRO A 59 -12.57 -22.27 -11.51
N GLY A 60 -12.76 -22.46 -10.20
CA GLY A 60 -11.67 -22.71 -9.24
C GLY A 60 -10.85 -21.48 -8.82
N HIS A 61 -10.91 -20.37 -9.55
CA HIS A 61 -10.14 -19.14 -9.26
C HIS A 61 -11.00 -17.91 -8.97
N GLY A 62 -12.32 -18.00 -9.20
CA GLY A 62 -13.25 -16.90 -8.99
C GLY A 62 -13.12 -15.81 -10.05
N VAL A 63 -13.37 -14.55 -9.67
CA VAL A 63 -13.28 -13.39 -10.57
C VAL A 63 -11.82 -13.02 -10.80
N MET A 64 -11.41 -13.02 -12.06
CA MET A 64 -10.03 -12.77 -12.49
C MET A 64 -9.96 -11.62 -13.49
N TRP A 65 -8.85 -10.88 -13.49
CA TRP A 65 -8.52 -9.98 -14.59
C TRP A 65 -8.40 -10.73 -15.92
N THR A 66 -8.88 -10.15 -17.00
CA THR A 66 -8.64 -10.66 -18.36
C THR A 66 -7.29 -10.24 -18.93
N GLY A 67 -6.65 -9.25 -18.30
CA GLY A 67 -5.44 -8.58 -18.77
C GLY A 67 -5.69 -7.40 -19.71
N ALA A 68 -6.95 -7.14 -20.06
CA ALA A 68 -7.35 -5.92 -20.71
C ALA A 68 -7.28 -4.73 -19.74
N VAL A 69 -6.91 -3.57 -20.27
CA VAL A 69 -6.95 -2.28 -19.58
C VAL A 69 -7.70 -1.30 -20.46
N ARG A 70 -8.43 -0.39 -19.84
CA ARG A 70 -9.21 0.64 -20.54
C ARG A 70 -8.81 2.02 -20.03
N GLU A 71 -8.41 2.87 -20.96
CA GLU A 71 -8.27 4.30 -20.76
C GLU A 71 -9.64 4.97 -20.77
N LEU A 72 -9.86 5.95 -19.90
CA LEU A 72 -11.16 6.61 -19.72
C LEU A 72 -10.98 8.13 -19.87
N PRO A 73 -10.85 8.64 -21.12
CA PRO A 73 -10.59 10.06 -21.39
C PRO A 73 -11.63 11.00 -20.78
N ASP A 74 -12.88 10.56 -20.65
CA ASP A 74 -13.97 11.32 -20.07
C ASP A 74 -13.78 11.60 -18.56
N ARG A 75 -12.87 10.86 -17.91
CA ARG A 75 -12.53 11.04 -16.49
C ARG A 75 -11.31 11.92 -16.27
N LEU A 76 -10.56 12.28 -17.32
CA LEU A 76 -9.31 13.04 -17.18
C LEU A 76 -9.52 14.38 -16.49
N THR A 77 -10.58 15.10 -16.83
CA THR A 77 -10.79 16.49 -16.35
C THR A 77 -11.42 16.58 -14.96
N ILE A 78 -11.61 15.46 -14.26
CA ILE A 78 -12.27 15.45 -12.94
C ILE A 78 -11.51 16.31 -11.91
N PRO A 79 -10.17 16.19 -11.76
CA PRO A 79 -9.46 16.99 -10.77
C PRO A 79 -9.51 18.50 -11.03
N LEU A 80 -9.62 18.92 -12.29
CA LEU A 80 -9.77 20.34 -12.65
C LEU A 80 -11.01 20.98 -11.99
N LYS A 81 -12.05 20.18 -11.72
CA LYS A 81 -13.32 20.64 -11.13
C LYS A 81 -13.26 20.77 -9.61
N TRP A 82 -12.30 20.13 -8.94
CA TRP A 82 -12.22 20.14 -7.48
C TRP A 82 -11.56 21.41 -6.97
N ARG A 83 -12.30 22.25 -6.21
CA ARG A 83 -11.77 23.54 -5.75
C ARG A 83 -10.87 23.47 -4.53
N LYS A 84 -11.19 22.58 -3.59
CA LYS A 84 -10.46 22.44 -2.31
C LYS A 84 -9.23 21.54 -2.48
N PRO A 85 -8.10 21.83 -1.80
CA PRO A 85 -6.97 20.92 -1.71
C PRO A 85 -7.40 19.52 -1.26
N ARG A 86 -6.78 18.50 -1.85
CA ARG A 86 -7.08 17.07 -1.62
C ARG A 86 -5.80 16.26 -1.82
N ARG A 87 -5.63 15.20 -1.04
CA ARG A 87 -4.78 14.06 -1.39
C ARG A 87 -5.60 13.10 -2.24
N ILE A 88 -5.08 12.74 -3.41
CA ILE A 88 -5.78 11.99 -4.45
C ILE A 88 -4.97 10.75 -4.77
N PHE A 89 -5.53 9.58 -4.47
CA PHE A 89 -4.98 8.33 -4.94
C PHE A 89 -5.35 8.10 -6.41
N VAL A 90 -4.33 8.02 -7.26
CA VAL A 90 -4.46 7.78 -8.70
C VAL A 90 -4.57 6.27 -8.97
N ASP A 91 -5.59 5.87 -9.73
CA ASP A 91 -5.81 4.50 -10.20
C ASP A 91 -6.01 3.43 -9.12
N SER A 92 -7.00 3.66 -8.26
CA SER A 92 -7.43 2.68 -7.23
C SER A 92 -7.95 1.31 -7.74
N GLN A 93 -8.08 1.10 -9.05
CA GLN A 93 -8.68 -0.10 -9.66
C GLN A 93 -7.92 -0.59 -10.91
N SER A 94 -6.68 -0.14 -11.06
CA SER A 94 -5.78 -0.39 -12.18
C SER A 94 -4.34 -0.08 -11.75
N ASP A 95 -3.41 -0.12 -12.69
CA ASP A 95 -2.04 0.38 -12.50
C ASP A 95 -1.74 1.32 -13.67
N LEU A 96 -1.51 2.60 -13.38
CA LEU A 96 -1.33 3.64 -14.42
C LEU A 96 -0.20 3.29 -15.40
N PHE A 97 0.81 2.56 -14.93
CA PHE A 97 1.97 2.15 -15.72
C PHE A 97 1.80 0.77 -16.37
N HIS A 98 0.59 0.22 -16.45
CA HIS A 98 0.33 -1.04 -17.15
C HIS A 98 0.62 -0.95 -18.64
N ASP A 99 1.36 -1.90 -19.22
CA ASP A 99 1.93 -1.91 -20.59
C ASP A 99 0.93 -1.68 -21.74
N HIS A 100 -0.37 -1.70 -21.46
CA HIS A 100 -1.46 -1.47 -22.41
C HIS A 100 -2.12 -0.08 -22.26
N VAL A 101 -1.71 0.72 -21.28
CA VAL A 101 -2.01 2.15 -21.20
C VAL A 101 -0.97 2.86 -22.05
N SER A 102 -1.37 3.70 -23.00
CA SER A 102 -0.48 4.45 -23.87
C SER A 102 0.32 5.51 -23.12
N ASP A 103 1.55 5.78 -23.56
CA ASP A 103 2.39 6.81 -22.97
C ASP A 103 1.75 8.20 -23.17
N GLU A 104 1.05 8.43 -24.29
CA GLU A 104 0.26 9.63 -24.55
C GLU A 104 -0.84 9.83 -23.51
N PHE A 105 -1.55 8.77 -23.11
CA PHE A 105 -2.58 8.87 -22.09
C PHE A 105 -1.99 9.14 -20.71
N ILE A 106 -0.88 8.47 -20.34
CA ILE A 106 -0.18 8.74 -19.07
C ILE A 106 0.31 10.20 -19.05
N ALA A 107 0.84 10.72 -20.16
CA ALA A 107 1.25 12.13 -20.27
C ALA A 107 0.08 13.09 -20.04
N ARG A 108 -1.11 12.80 -20.59
CA ARG A 108 -2.33 13.59 -20.34
C ARG A 108 -2.79 13.53 -18.88
N VAL A 109 -2.63 12.38 -18.22
CA VAL A 109 -2.90 12.24 -16.77
C VAL A 109 -1.95 13.13 -15.97
N PHE A 110 -0.65 13.13 -16.28
CA PHE A 110 0.34 14.01 -15.65
C PHE A 110 0.11 15.50 -15.96
N ALA A 111 -0.33 15.84 -17.17
CA ALA A 111 -0.70 17.21 -17.52
C ALA A 111 -1.83 17.76 -16.64
N VAL A 112 -2.84 16.94 -16.33
CA VAL A 112 -3.90 17.33 -15.38
C VAL A 112 -3.34 17.51 -13.96
N MET A 113 -2.44 16.62 -13.51
CA MET A 113 -1.81 16.76 -12.20
C MET A 113 -1.01 18.06 -12.08
N ALA A 114 -0.29 18.41 -13.14
CA ALA A 114 0.50 19.64 -13.22
C ALA A 114 -0.38 20.89 -13.28
N ALA A 115 -1.50 20.85 -14.01
CA ALA A 115 -2.48 21.94 -14.09
C ALA A 115 -3.30 22.14 -12.78
N THR A 116 -3.09 21.30 -11.77
CA THR A 116 -3.83 21.36 -10.50
C THR A 116 -2.90 21.28 -9.28
N PRO A 117 -1.97 22.24 -9.14
CA PRO A 117 -0.91 22.19 -8.11
C PRO A 117 -1.45 22.26 -6.67
N ARG A 118 -2.71 22.66 -6.47
CA ARG A 118 -3.38 22.66 -5.15
C ARG A 118 -3.72 21.28 -4.61
N HIS A 119 -3.64 20.23 -5.43
CA HIS A 119 -3.88 18.85 -5.00
C HIS A 119 -2.58 18.08 -4.92
N THR A 120 -2.50 17.17 -3.97
CA THR A 120 -1.42 16.20 -3.85
C THR A 120 -1.86 14.88 -4.47
N TYR A 121 -1.10 14.37 -5.44
CA TYR A 121 -1.38 13.11 -6.10
C TYR A 121 -0.49 12.01 -5.55
N GLN A 122 -1.07 10.87 -5.18
CA GLN A 122 -0.36 9.67 -4.77
C GLN A 122 -0.47 8.66 -5.92
N VAL A 123 0.64 8.42 -6.61
CA VAL A 123 0.74 7.46 -7.71
C VAL A 123 1.47 6.22 -7.20
N LEU A 124 0.77 5.10 -7.14
CA LEU A 124 1.29 3.82 -6.65
C LEU A 124 1.30 2.78 -7.77
N THR A 125 2.38 2.02 -7.89
CA THR A 125 2.51 0.98 -8.92
C THR A 125 3.28 -0.24 -8.43
N LYS A 126 3.09 -1.39 -9.10
CA LYS A 126 4.02 -2.53 -9.02
C LYS A 126 4.97 -2.60 -10.23
N ARG A 127 4.73 -1.76 -11.24
CA ARG A 127 5.44 -1.68 -12.52
C ARG A 127 6.54 -0.60 -12.49
N HIS A 128 7.32 -0.65 -11.42
CA HIS A 128 8.45 0.22 -11.10
C HIS A 128 9.40 0.52 -12.27
N ALA A 129 9.74 -0.49 -13.10
CA ALA A 129 10.63 -0.30 -14.25
C ALA A 129 10.04 0.66 -15.31
N ARG A 130 8.75 0.49 -15.64
CA ARG A 130 8.07 1.35 -16.62
C ARG A 130 7.87 2.76 -16.08
N MET A 131 7.47 2.88 -14.82
CA MET A 131 7.39 4.16 -14.13
C MET A 131 8.73 4.91 -14.18
N ARG A 132 9.83 4.26 -13.79
CA ARG A 132 11.18 4.84 -13.87
C ARG A 132 11.52 5.29 -15.28
N SER A 133 11.30 4.43 -16.27
CA SER A 133 11.61 4.69 -17.68
C SER A 133 10.91 5.95 -18.19
N LEU A 134 9.60 6.08 -17.94
CA LEU A 134 8.83 7.25 -18.39
C LEU A 134 9.22 8.51 -17.63
N LEU A 135 9.27 8.47 -16.29
CA LEU A 135 9.54 9.67 -15.49
C LEU A 135 10.98 10.19 -15.61
N SER A 136 11.90 9.35 -16.08
CA SER A 136 13.28 9.74 -16.39
C SER A 136 13.45 10.26 -17.82
N SER A 137 12.48 10.04 -18.72
CA SER A 137 12.56 10.41 -20.13
C SER A 137 12.26 11.90 -20.37
N GLU A 138 13.10 12.56 -21.17
CA GLU A 138 12.85 13.93 -21.64
C GLU A 138 11.68 13.99 -22.62
N ASP A 139 11.58 13.02 -23.55
CA ASP A 139 10.46 12.89 -24.49
C ASP A 139 9.11 12.78 -23.75
N PHE A 140 9.08 12.04 -22.64
CA PHE A 140 7.87 11.94 -21.83
C PHE A 140 7.49 13.28 -21.18
N ARG A 141 8.47 14.08 -20.73
CA ARG A 141 8.22 15.43 -20.20
C ARG A 141 7.70 16.36 -21.28
N GLU A 142 8.25 16.29 -22.48
CA GLU A 142 7.75 17.06 -23.63
C GLU A 142 6.30 16.69 -23.97
N ARG A 143 5.95 15.40 -23.94
CA ARG A 143 4.57 14.94 -24.12
C ARG A 143 3.62 15.52 -23.08
N ILE A 144 4.03 15.62 -21.81
CA ILE A 144 3.23 16.24 -20.75
C ILE A 144 2.99 17.72 -21.08
N PHE A 145 4.05 18.44 -21.47
CA PHE A 145 3.95 19.84 -21.85
C PHE A 145 2.97 20.05 -23.00
N LEU A 146 3.11 19.29 -24.09
CA LEU A 146 2.22 19.33 -25.25
C LEU A 146 0.77 18.97 -24.89
N ALA A 147 0.56 17.99 -24.00
CA ALA A 147 -0.76 17.58 -23.55
C ALA A 147 -1.46 18.62 -22.65
N SER A 148 -0.73 19.58 -22.09
CA SER A 148 -1.26 20.56 -21.14
C SER A 148 -2.07 21.66 -21.81
N ASN A 149 -1.83 21.98 -23.09
CA ASN A 149 -2.57 22.99 -23.87
C ASN A 149 -2.80 24.32 -23.12
N LEU A 150 -1.78 24.83 -22.41
CA LEU A 150 -1.89 26.02 -21.56
C LEU A 150 -1.47 27.29 -22.32
N PRO A 151 -2.34 28.32 -22.42
CA PRO A 151 -1.91 29.68 -22.64
C PRO A 151 -1.51 30.27 -21.27
N HIS A 152 -0.24 30.68 -21.17
CA HIS A 152 0.48 31.23 -20.00
C HIS A 152 1.30 30.19 -19.20
N GLY A 153 2.63 30.33 -19.32
CA GLY A 153 3.61 29.86 -18.33
C GLY A 153 4.03 28.41 -18.48
N ASP A 154 5.32 28.20 -18.65
CA ASP A 154 5.97 26.90 -18.71
C ASP A 154 5.71 26.07 -17.45
N VAL A 155 4.82 25.07 -17.55
CA VAL A 155 4.56 24.08 -16.48
C VAL A 155 5.84 23.37 -16.01
N LEU A 156 6.87 23.38 -16.85
CA LEU A 156 8.16 22.75 -16.59
C LEU A 156 9.28 23.74 -16.23
N GLU A 157 9.12 25.06 -16.40
CA GLU A 157 10.14 26.02 -15.93
C GLU A 157 10.27 25.97 -14.40
N ASP A 158 9.16 25.72 -13.67
CA ASP A 158 9.13 25.67 -12.19
C ASP A 158 9.47 24.29 -11.57
N GLY A 159 9.96 23.36 -12.38
CA GLY A 159 10.72 22.19 -11.89
C GLY A 159 10.05 20.84 -12.04
N TRP A 160 10.70 19.97 -12.82
CA TRP A 160 10.55 18.52 -12.77
C TRP A 160 11.49 17.94 -11.71
N PRO A 161 11.06 16.94 -10.91
CA PRO A 161 9.74 16.30 -10.87
C PRO A 161 8.65 17.19 -10.26
N LEU A 162 7.40 16.99 -10.66
CA LEU A 162 6.23 17.75 -10.19
C LEU A 162 6.12 17.73 -8.66
N ARG A 163 6.07 18.91 -8.03
CA ARG A 163 6.07 19.06 -6.57
C ARG A 163 4.89 18.42 -5.86
N ASN A 164 3.75 18.38 -6.53
CA ASN A 164 2.50 17.88 -5.99
C ASN A 164 2.23 16.41 -6.36
N VAL A 165 3.20 15.70 -6.94
CA VAL A 165 3.08 14.27 -7.28
C VAL A 165 4.02 13.45 -6.40
N TRP A 166 3.43 12.60 -5.57
CA TRP A 166 4.11 11.61 -4.75
C TRP A 166 4.09 10.28 -5.50
N VAL A 167 5.25 9.64 -5.60
CA VAL A 167 5.42 8.42 -6.40
C VAL A 167 5.83 7.30 -5.47
N GLY A 168 5.22 6.13 -5.64
CA GLY A 168 5.49 5.01 -4.76
C GLY A 168 5.38 3.66 -5.43
N VAL A 169 5.99 2.67 -4.79
CA VAL A 169 5.91 1.27 -5.19
C VAL A 169 5.25 0.43 -4.11
N SER A 170 4.47 -0.57 -4.49
CA SER A 170 4.05 -1.59 -3.52
C SER A 170 5.17 -2.59 -3.30
N VAL A 171 5.41 -3.03 -2.07
CA VAL A 171 6.38 -4.08 -1.73
C VAL A 171 5.80 -5.02 -0.69
N GLU A 172 5.46 -6.25 -1.09
CA GLU A 172 4.80 -7.20 -0.19
C GLU A 172 5.77 -8.01 0.70
N ASP A 173 7.03 -8.14 0.29
CA ASP A 173 8.06 -8.92 0.97
C ASP A 173 9.46 -8.40 0.59
N GLN A 174 10.50 -8.95 1.24
CA GLN A 174 11.87 -8.48 1.03
C GLN A 174 12.35 -8.65 -0.42
N LYS A 175 11.94 -9.73 -1.09
CA LYS A 175 12.31 -9.97 -2.50
C LYS A 175 11.83 -8.82 -3.38
N TRP A 176 10.57 -8.41 -3.22
CA TRP A 176 10.02 -7.31 -4.00
C TRP A 176 10.52 -5.94 -3.54
N ALA A 177 10.86 -5.77 -2.27
CA ALA A 177 11.56 -4.57 -1.79
C ALA A 177 12.92 -4.41 -2.51
N ASP A 178 13.71 -5.48 -2.57
CA ASP A 178 15.04 -5.50 -3.20
C ASP A 178 14.99 -5.20 -4.70
N ILE A 179 13.90 -5.56 -5.36
CA ILE A 179 13.70 -5.32 -6.80
C ILE A 179 13.15 -3.90 -7.05
N ARG A 180 12.14 -3.46 -6.28
CA ARG A 180 11.34 -2.28 -6.62
C ARG A 180 11.86 -0.99 -6.00
N ILE A 181 12.43 -1.04 -4.80
CA ILE A 181 12.92 0.15 -4.10
C ILE A 181 14.08 0.81 -4.85
N PRO A 182 15.11 0.10 -5.35
CA PRO A 182 16.19 0.73 -6.11
C PRO A 182 15.67 1.50 -7.33
N ALA A 183 14.71 0.93 -8.08
CA ALA A 183 14.10 1.61 -9.21
C ALA A 183 13.30 2.86 -8.81
N LEU A 184 12.64 2.86 -7.64
CA LEU A 184 11.97 4.04 -7.09
C LEU A 184 12.98 5.13 -6.70
N LEU A 185 14.10 4.76 -6.09
CA LEU A 185 15.17 5.70 -5.74
C LEU A 185 15.75 6.38 -7.00
N ASP A 186 15.95 5.59 -8.06
CA ASP A 186 16.39 6.07 -9.39
C ASP A 186 15.32 6.88 -10.15
N THR A 187 14.07 6.90 -9.68
CA THR A 187 12.98 7.63 -10.34
C THR A 187 12.96 9.09 -9.86
N PRO A 188 12.85 10.09 -10.77
CA PRO A 188 12.63 11.48 -10.38
C PRO A 188 11.32 11.64 -9.61
N ALA A 189 11.41 11.95 -8.31
CA ALA A 189 10.26 12.21 -7.45
C ALA A 189 10.63 13.19 -6.33
N ARG A 190 9.67 14.03 -5.93
CA ARG A 190 9.82 14.89 -4.74
C ARG A 190 9.55 14.15 -3.44
N VAL A 191 8.57 13.24 -3.47
CA VAL A 191 8.21 12.36 -2.37
C VAL A 191 8.16 10.93 -2.91
N ARG A 192 8.93 10.05 -2.27
CA ARG A 192 8.97 8.60 -2.53
C ARG A 192 8.29 7.87 -1.39
N PHE A 193 7.28 7.06 -1.68
CA PHE A 193 6.59 6.29 -0.65
C PHE A 193 6.54 4.79 -0.95
N LEU A 194 6.48 4.00 0.11
CA LEU A 194 6.29 2.55 0.04
C LEU A 194 4.89 2.20 0.51
N SER A 195 4.19 1.37 -0.26
CA SER A 195 2.97 0.70 0.19
C SER A 195 3.30 -0.76 0.43
N CYS A 196 3.54 -1.11 1.69
CA CYS A 196 3.83 -2.47 2.11
C CYS A 196 2.51 -3.24 2.24
N GLU A 197 1.81 -3.44 1.11
CA GLU A 197 0.43 -3.91 1.06
C GLU A 197 0.10 -4.82 -0.16
N PRO A 198 -0.59 -5.96 0.09
CA PRO A 198 -0.63 -6.66 1.39
C PRO A 198 0.80 -7.02 1.83
N LEU A 199 1.11 -6.87 3.12
CA LEU A 199 2.37 -7.34 3.65
C LEU A 199 2.34 -8.87 3.82
N LEU A 200 3.18 -9.55 3.06
CA LEU A 200 3.28 -11.01 2.98
C LEU A 200 4.59 -11.55 3.57
N GLY A 201 5.50 -10.69 4.01
CA GLY A 201 6.72 -11.08 4.68
C GLY A 201 7.40 -9.93 5.42
N PRO A 202 8.45 -10.22 6.21
CA PRO A 202 9.21 -9.20 6.90
C PRO A 202 9.96 -8.29 5.91
N LEU A 203 10.19 -7.04 6.32
CA LEU A 203 10.93 -6.05 5.55
C LEU A 203 12.00 -5.38 6.43
N THR A 204 13.24 -5.36 5.93
CA THR A 204 14.35 -4.56 6.46
C THR A 204 14.59 -3.39 5.51
N LEU A 205 14.08 -2.21 5.88
CA LEU A 205 14.03 -1.02 5.06
C LEU A 205 15.16 -0.01 5.36
N GLY A 206 15.79 -0.10 6.54
CA GLY A 206 16.71 0.94 7.04
C GLY A 206 17.79 1.40 6.06
N ARG A 207 18.30 0.49 5.21
CA ARG A 207 19.33 0.80 4.19
C ARG A 207 18.87 1.75 3.06
N TRP A 208 17.57 2.04 2.95
CA TRP A 208 17.01 2.94 1.94
C TRP A 208 16.37 4.20 2.53
N PHE A 209 16.41 4.38 3.85
CA PHE A 209 15.91 5.61 4.48
C PHE A 209 16.87 6.78 4.25
N ASP A 210 18.17 6.53 4.31
CA ASP A 210 19.20 7.49 3.97
C ASP A 210 20.08 6.94 2.85
N THR A 211 19.82 7.33 1.61
CA THR A 211 20.78 7.10 0.53
C THR A 211 21.67 8.33 0.43
N PRO A 212 22.98 8.22 0.73
CA PRO A 212 23.90 9.34 0.52
C PRO A 212 23.82 9.75 -0.95
N PRO A 213 23.79 11.05 -1.26
CA PRO A 213 23.81 11.47 -2.64
C PRO A 213 25.11 11.01 -3.30
N SER A 214 25.02 10.07 -4.23
CA SER A 214 26.15 9.65 -5.04
C SER A 214 26.17 10.47 -6.33
N CYS A 215 27.23 11.25 -6.54
CA CYS A 215 27.51 11.74 -7.90
C CYS A 215 27.77 10.52 -8.80
N GLY A 216 27.32 10.54 -10.05
CA GLY A 216 27.76 9.57 -11.07
C GLY A 216 29.25 9.71 -11.45
N CYS A 217 29.98 10.58 -10.76
CA CYS A 217 31.42 10.72 -10.87
C CYS A 217 32.07 9.56 -10.12
N GLY A 218 32.32 8.46 -10.82
CA GLY A 218 32.86 7.23 -10.22
C GLY A 218 34.05 7.52 -9.29
N VAL A 219 34.11 6.79 -8.16
CA VAL A 219 35.23 6.88 -7.23
C VAL A 219 36.49 6.40 -7.97
N PRO A 220 37.56 7.20 -8.10
CA PRO A 220 38.80 6.72 -8.70
C PRO A 220 39.34 5.54 -7.87
N PRO A 221 39.93 4.52 -8.54
CA PRO A 221 40.29 3.24 -7.92
C PRO A 221 41.38 3.31 -6.84
N ASP A 222 41.98 4.48 -6.61
CA ASP A 222 43.06 4.70 -5.64
C ASP A 222 42.59 5.16 -4.26
N GLY A 223 41.28 5.37 -4.04
CA GLY A 223 40.70 5.59 -2.71
C GLY A 223 41.18 6.85 -1.99
N ALA A 224 41.72 7.84 -2.72
CA ALA A 224 42.42 8.99 -2.13
C ALA A 224 41.52 10.07 -1.51
N HIS A 225 40.19 9.94 -1.54
CA HIS A 225 39.27 10.89 -0.92
C HIS A 225 38.17 10.17 -0.14
N GLY A 226 37.87 10.67 1.08
CA GLY A 226 36.68 10.30 1.86
C GLY A 226 35.36 10.63 1.12
N PRO A 227 34.17 10.52 1.74
CA PRO A 227 32.87 10.35 1.07
C PRO A 227 32.38 11.50 0.17
N VAL A 228 33.22 12.49 -0.15
CA VAL A 228 32.87 13.69 -0.90
C VAL A 228 33.93 13.96 -1.98
N GLY A 229 34.11 13.01 -2.90
CA GLY A 229 34.99 13.12 -4.06
C GLY A 229 34.34 13.82 -5.26
N CYS A 230 33.75 15.00 -5.05
CA CYS A 230 33.04 15.75 -6.10
C CYS A 230 33.82 17.00 -6.54
N SER A 231 33.98 17.20 -7.85
CA SER A 231 34.57 18.44 -8.39
C SER A 231 33.72 19.67 -8.02
N PRO A 232 34.33 20.86 -7.83
CA PRO A 232 33.59 22.11 -7.64
C PRO A 232 32.61 22.34 -8.81
N GLY A 233 31.31 22.46 -8.50
CA GLY A 233 30.23 22.60 -9.50
C GLY A 233 29.42 21.33 -9.77
N CYS A 234 29.73 20.21 -9.12
CA CYS A 234 28.85 19.04 -9.12
C CYS A 234 27.54 19.37 -8.37
N MET A 235 26.40 19.26 -9.04
CA MET A 235 25.11 19.14 -8.36
C MET A 235 25.05 17.73 -7.76
N VAL A 236 25.43 17.59 -6.49
CA VAL A 236 25.04 16.42 -5.70
C VAL A 236 23.51 16.47 -5.62
N PRO A 237 22.78 15.42 -6.05
CA PRO A 237 21.34 15.36 -5.83
C PRO A 237 21.05 15.54 -4.34
N GLU A 238 19.88 16.07 -3.97
CA GLU A 238 19.43 16.00 -2.59
C GLU A 238 19.36 14.53 -2.14
N PRO A 239 19.59 14.21 -0.85
CA PRO A 239 19.51 12.85 -0.32
C PRO A 239 18.23 12.15 -0.78
N SER A 240 18.39 11.03 -1.48
CA SER A 240 17.28 10.29 -2.10
C SER A 240 16.91 9.09 -1.24
N GLY A 241 16.20 9.35 -0.14
CA GLY A 241 15.64 8.31 0.72
C GLY A 241 14.19 7.97 0.37
N ILE A 242 13.60 7.08 1.18
CA ILE A 242 12.16 6.89 1.27
C ILE A 242 11.57 7.92 2.23
N ASP A 243 10.52 8.62 1.81
CA ASP A 243 9.91 9.73 2.55
C ASP A 243 8.68 9.30 3.37
N TRP A 244 8.07 8.15 3.07
CA TRP A 244 6.85 7.69 3.73
C TRP A 244 6.65 6.19 3.56
N VAL A 245 6.23 5.51 4.62
CA VAL A 245 5.95 4.06 4.59
C VAL A 245 4.53 3.79 5.09
N ILE A 246 3.77 3.09 4.26
CA ILE A 246 2.41 2.63 4.56
C ILE A 246 2.44 1.11 4.75
N VAL A 247 1.81 0.60 5.80
CA VAL A 247 1.70 -0.84 6.06
C VAL A 247 0.24 -1.26 6.18
N GLY A 248 -0.10 -2.41 5.59
CA GLY A 248 -1.41 -3.00 5.75
C GLY A 248 -1.53 -4.45 5.30
N GLY A 249 -2.43 -5.18 5.95
CA GLY A 249 -2.71 -6.57 5.62
C GLY A 249 -3.77 -6.76 4.53
N GLU A 250 -3.92 -8.00 4.08
CA GLU A 250 -4.82 -8.37 2.98
C GLU A 250 -6.30 -8.36 3.41
N SER A 251 -7.19 -7.93 2.51
CA SER A 251 -8.64 -7.87 2.74
C SER A 251 -9.39 -8.83 1.80
N GLY A 252 -10.59 -9.28 2.19
CA GLY A 252 -11.46 -10.13 1.39
C GLY A 252 -11.44 -11.62 1.74
N HIS A 253 -12.27 -12.39 1.03
CA HIS A 253 -12.58 -13.78 1.41
C HIS A 253 -11.34 -14.71 1.54
N GLY A 254 -10.33 -14.55 0.68
CA GLY A 254 -9.10 -15.34 0.70
C GLY A 254 -7.91 -14.64 1.37
N ALA A 255 -8.13 -13.58 2.14
CA ALA A 255 -7.05 -12.80 2.73
C ALA A 255 -6.06 -13.66 3.52
N ARG A 256 -4.77 -13.45 3.28
CA ARG A 256 -3.68 -14.03 4.06
C ARG A 256 -3.40 -13.21 5.33
N PRO A 257 -3.05 -13.85 6.46
CA PRO A 257 -2.68 -13.14 7.68
C PRO A 257 -1.33 -12.43 7.55
N MET A 258 -1.22 -11.22 8.08
CA MET A 258 0.02 -10.46 8.22
C MET A 258 0.57 -10.67 9.63
N HIS A 259 1.82 -11.16 9.75
CA HIS A 259 2.41 -11.36 11.08
C HIS A 259 2.59 -10.01 11.81
N PRO A 260 2.15 -9.86 13.07
CA PRO A 260 2.24 -8.59 13.81
C PRO A 260 3.66 -8.02 13.90
N ASN A 261 4.65 -8.88 14.12
CA ASN A 261 6.06 -8.45 14.21
C ASN A 261 6.60 -7.84 12.90
N TRP A 262 6.03 -8.15 11.73
CA TRP A 262 6.46 -7.48 10.49
C TRP A 262 6.03 -6.02 10.48
N ALA A 263 4.78 -5.73 10.87
CA ALA A 263 4.28 -4.36 10.98
C ALA A 263 5.03 -3.57 12.07
N ARG A 264 5.27 -4.19 13.23
CA ARG A 264 6.07 -3.58 14.32
C ARG A 264 7.51 -3.31 13.89
N GLY A 265 8.15 -4.27 13.24
CA GLY A 265 9.53 -4.12 12.77
C GLY A 265 9.67 -2.98 11.75
N ILE A 266 8.71 -2.82 10.83
CA ILE A 266 8.71 -1.68 9.89
C ILE A 266 8.50 -0.36 10.64
N ARG A 267 7.52 -0.31 11.55
CA ARG A 267 7.26 0.87 12.40
C ARG A 267 8.52 1.29 13.15
N ASP A 268 9.18 0.37 13.85
CA ASP A 268 10.34 0.67 14.69
C ASP A 268 11.50 1.20 13.86
N GLN A 269 11.71 0.65 12.66
CA GLN A 269 12.67 1.18 11.70
C GLN A 269 12.32 2.61 11.28
N CYS A 270 11.04 2.89 10.95
CA CYS A 270 10.59 4.22 10.54
C CYS A 270 10.75 5.25 11.66
N VAL A 271 10.32 4.90 12.88
CA VAL A 271 10.45 5.76 14.07
C VAL A 271 11.92 6.07 14.35
N THR A 272 12.79 5.06 14.28
CA THR A 272 14.24 5.22 14.50
C THR A 272 14.87 6.17 13.48
N ALA A 273 14.44 6.11 12.22
CA ALA A 273 14.96 6.94 11.14
C ALA A 273 14.21 8.28 10.96
N GLY A 274 13.17 8.56 11.76
CA GLY A 274 12.34 9.75 11.59
C GLY A 274 11.51 9.76 10.29
N ILE A 275 11.26 8.59 9.69
CA ILE A 275 10.42 8.45 8.50
C ILE A 275 8.94 8.34 8.93
N PRO A 276 8.03 9.17 8.36
CA PRO A 276 6.60 9.07 8.59
C PRO A 276 6.07 7.64 8.36
N PHE A 277 5.35 7.12 9.36
CA PHE A 277 4.77 5.78 9.32
C PHE A 277 3.23 5.82 9.38
N HIS A 278 2.60 5.15 8.42
CA HIS A 278 1.14 5.01 8.34
C HIS A 278 0.73 3.53 8.43
N PHE A 279 0.10 3.14 9.54
CA PHE A 279 -0.51 1.82 9.64
C PHE A 279 -1.97 1.88 9.18
N LYS A 280 -2.22 1.42 7.95
CA LYS A 280 -3.53 1.52 7.33
C LYS A 280 -4.56 0.63 8.03
N GLN A 281 -4.23 -0.66 8.17
CA GLN A 281 -5.11 -1.67 8.79
C GLN A 281 -4.45 -3.05 8.86
N TRP A 282 -5.03 -3.92 9.68
CA TRP A 282 -4.71 -5.34 9.75
C TRP A 282 -5.22 -6.18 8.56
N GLY A 283 -6.29 -5.76 7.89
CA GLY A 283 -6.96 -6.57 6.87
C GLY A 283 -8.03 -7.47 7.48
N GLU A 284 -8.31 -8.66 6.94
CA GLU A 284 -9.30 -9.57 7.56
C GLU A 284 -8.81 -10.23 8.84
N TRP A 285 -7.48 -10.33 9.00
CA TRP A 285 -6.81 -10.97 10.13
C TRP A 285 -6.17 -9.91 11.00
N GLY A 286 -6.36 -9.98 12.31
CA GLY A 286 -5.68 -9.12 13.27
C GLY A 286 -5.12 -9.92 14.43
N PRO A 287 -4.24 -9.31 15.27
CA PRO A 287 -3.75 -9.93 16.48
C PRO A 287 -4.93 -10.47 17.28
N ALA A 288 -4.77 -11.68 17.81
CA ALA A 288 -5.64 -12.21 18.82
C ALA A 288 -4.91 -12.04 20.16
N PRO A 289 -5.04 -10.90 20.86
CA PRO A 289 -4.30 -10.64 22.11
C PRO A 289 -4.73 -11.55 23.28
N TRP A 290 -5.51 -12.60 23.00
CA TRP A 290 -6.11 -13.47 24.00
C TRP A 290 -5.92 -14.91 23.58
N VAL A 291 -4.97 -15.61 24.21
CA VAL A 291 -5.20 -17.02 24.46
C VAL A 291 -6.10 -17.06 25.66
N VAL A 292 -7.34 -17.36 25.37
CA VAL A 292 -8.37 -17.44 26.37
C VAL A 292 -7.97 -18.72 27.23
N ARG A 293 -7.57 -18.65 28.56
CA ARG A 293 -7.65 -19.79 29.60
C ARG A 293 -8.66 -19.57 30.82
N VAL A 294 -9.59 -20.51 31.16
CA VAL A 294 -10.70 -20.43 32.22
C VAL A 294 -10.36 -21.41 33.31
N CYS A 295 -9.61 -22.42 32.95
CA CYS A 295 -9.11 -23.40 33.86
C CYS A 295 -7.78 -23.94 33.35
N ASP A 296 -7.00 -24.43 34.31
CA ASP A 296 -5.85 -25.25 34.04
C ASP A 296 -6.31 -26.54 33.32
N PRO A 297 -5.70 -26.91 32.16
CA PRO A 297 -6.05 -28.11 31.41
C PRO A 297 -5.96 -29.42 32.21
N ALA A 298 -5.11 -29.46 33.23
CA ALA A 298 -4.96 -30.61 34.11
C ALA A 298 -6.03 -30.64 35.22
N VAL A 299 -6.74 -29.53 35.47
CA VAL A 299 -7.55 -29.34 36.67
C VAL A 299 -9.02 -29.02 36.39
N GLY A 300 -9.35 -28.41 35.24
CA GLY A 300 -10.72 -28.04 34.88
C GLY A 300 -11.30 -26.85 35.67
N TRP A 301 -12.48 -26.36 35.26
CA TRP A 301 -13.16 -25.25 35.94
C TRP A 301 -13.66 -25.67 37.32
N ARG A 302 -13.36 -24.86 38.34
CA ARG A 302 -13.71 -25.13 39.75
C ARG A 302 -14.73 -24.17 40.35
N GLY A 303 -15.16 -23.14 39.62
CA GLY A 303 -16.16 -22.17 40.08
C GLY A 303 -17.59 -22.61 39.81
N THR A 304 -18.55 -21.77 40.16
CA THR A 304 -19.97 -21.97 39.89
C THR A 304 -20.32 -21.73 38.42
N ALA A 305 -21.53 -22.13 38.01
CA ALA A 305 -22.03 -21.90 36.66
C ALA A 305 -22.32 -20.42 36.36
N GLU A 306 -22.71 -19.64 37.38
CA GLU A 306 -22.96 -18.20 37.26
C GLU A 306 -21.67 -17.40 37.08
N GLU A 307 -20.63 -17.71 37.86
CA GLU A 307 -19.29 -17.14 37.68
C GLU A 307 -18.73 -17.45 36.30
N LEU A 308 -18.96 -18.67 35.81
CA LEU A 308 -18.57 -19.07 34.47
C LEU A 308 -19.33 -18.27 33.40
N ALA A 309 -20.64 -18.03 33.57
CA ALA A 309 -21.44 -17.25 32.63
C ALA A 309 -21.05 -15.77 32.60
N ALA A 310 -20.78 -15.17 33.77
CA ALA A 310 -20.33 -13.79 33.88
C ALA A 310 -18.96 -13.59 33.21
N ALA A 311 -18.01 -14.51 33.46
CA ALA A 311 -16.70 -14.46 32.82
C ALA A 311 -16.79 -14.58 31.29
N LYS A 312 -17.74 -15.36 30.75
CA LYS A 312 -17.99 -15.46 29.31
C LYS A 312 -18.53 -14.16 28.71
N ALA A 313 -19.54 -13.57 29.33
CA ALA A 313 -20.15 -12.34 28.86
C ALA A 313 -19.15 -11.18 28.85
N ASP A 314 -18.33 -11.08 29.90
CA ASP A 314 -17.25 -10.09 29.97
C ASP A 314 -16.16 -10.33 28.92
N ALA A 315 -15.79 -11.59 28.65
CA ALA A 315 -14.88 -11.94 27.56
C ALA A 315 -15.42 -11.53 26.19
N GLU A 316 -16.70 -11.84 25.92
CA GLU A 316 -17.38 -11.51 24.67
C GLU A 316 -17.51 -9.99 24.49
N ALA A 317 -17.81 -9.26 25.57
CA ALA A 317 -17.79 -7.79 25.58
C ALA A 317 -16.39 -7.22 25.30
N ARG A 318 -15.33 -7.93 25.72
CA ARG A 318 -13.92 -7.61 25.41
C ARG A 318 -13.43 -8.19 24.07
N GLY A 319 -14.32 -8.79 23.28
CA GLY A 319 -14.06 -9.26 21.92
C GLY A 319 -13.66 -10.73 21.77
N ALA A 320 -13.69 -11.55 22.83
CA ALA A 320 -13.52 -12.99 22.71
C ALA A 320 -14.71 -13.59 21.95
N THR A 321 -14.50 -14.36 20.89
CA THR A 321 -15.61 -15.03 20.20
C THR A 321 -15.23 -16.45 19.73
N HIS A 322 -16.23 -17.32 19.57
CA HIS A 322 -16.08 -18.70 19.14
C HIS A 322 -15.84 -18.79 17.63
N ALA A 323 -14.70 -19.29 17.16
CA ALA A 323 -14.61 -19.79 15.78
C ALA A 323 -13.36 -20.64 15.47
N TYR A 324 -13.64 -21.85 14.97
CA TYR A 324 -13.01 -22.70 13.93
C TYR A 324 -11.54 -22.47 13.54
N ALA A 325 -10.76 -23.56 13.56
CA ALA A 325 -9.38 -23.64 13.10
C ALA A 325 -9.28 -24.11 11.63
N GLU A 326 -8.65 -23.31 10.78
CA GLU A 326 -7.96 -23.79 9.58
C GLU A 326 -6.47 -23.46 9.75
N TRP A 327 -5.63 -24.47 9.58
CA TRP A 327 -4.24 -24.47 10.04
C TRP A 327 -3.37 -23.56 9.16
N ALA A 328 -2.73 -22.54 9.75
CA ALA A 328 -1.85 -21.60 9.06
C ALA A 328 -0.42 -22.14 8.79
N HIS A 329 -0.17 -23.44 9.01
CA HIS A 329 1.05 -24.10 8.50
C HIS A 329 1.15 -24.03 6.96
N GLU A 330 0.03 -23.84 6.26
CA GLU A 330 -0.02 -23.74 4.79
C GLU A 330 0.76 -22.53 4.24
N TYR A 331 1.00 -21.48 5.04
CA TYR A 331 1.65 -20.25 4.59
C TYR A 331 3.10 -20.08 5.06
N GLY A 332 3.72 -21.10 5.67
CA GLY A 332 5.16 -21.10 5.98
C GLY A 332 5.59 -20.11 7.08
N HIS A 333 4.69 -19.75 7.98
CA HIS A 333 4.96 -18.87 9.12
C HIS A 333 4.51 -19.52 10.43
N ASP A 334 5.14 -19.16 11.55
CA ASP A 334 4.78 -19.57 12.93
C ASP A 334 3.49 -18.86 13.41
N LEU A 335 2.49 -18.83 12.54
CA LEU A 335 1.17 -18.30 12.82
C LEU A 335 0.30 -19.43 13.35
N TYR A 336 -0.19 -19.26 14.57
CA TYR A 336 -1.05 -20.24 15.20
C TYR A 336 -2.46 -19.69 15.30
N GLN A 337 -3.42 -20.40 14.68
CA GLN A 337 -4.82 -20.22 14.98
C GLN A 337 -5.21 -21.24 16.07
N PRO A 338 -5.55 -20.79 17.29
CA PRO A 338 -5.85 -21.70 18.38
C PRO A 338 -7.08 -22.61 18.08
N PRO A 339 -7.01 -23.93 18.30
CA PRO A 339 -8.12 -24.85 18.09
C PRO A 339 -9.02 -24.89 19.32
N HIS A 340 -10.25 -24.35 19.29
CA HIS A 340 -11.21 -24.61 20.38
C HIS A 340 -12.70 -24.44 20.09
N LYS A 341 -13.49 -25.23 20.85
CA LYS A 341 -14.56 -24.77 21.74
C LYS A 341 -14.25 -25.32 23.17
N PRO A 342 -14.71 -24.73 24.29
CA PRO A 342 -14.73 -23.30 24.59
C PRO A 342 -14.34 -22.90 26.03
N TRP A 343 -14.01 -21.61 26.14
CA TRP A 343 -14.15 -20.66 27.26
C TRP A 343 -13.03 -20.57 28.23
N SER A 344 -12.59 -19.30 28.43
CA SER A 344 -11.34 -19.06 29.12
C SER A 344 -10.73 -17.61 29.20
N VAL A 345 -10.76 -16.76 30.25
CA VAL A 345 -10.19 -15.38 30.11
C VAL A 345 -8.82 -15.16 30.75
N GLU A 346 -7.75 -15.10 29.95
CA GLU A 346 -6.47 -14.52 30.38
C GLU A 346 -5.71 -13.87 29.21
N ARG A 347 -4.92 -12.83 29.52
CA ARG A 347 -3.98 -12.19 28.58
C ARG A 347 -2.68 -12.98 28.69
N VAL A 348 -2.50 -14.02 27.88
CA VAL A 348 -1.22 -14.74 27.88
C VAL A 348 -0.24 -13.87 27.11
N ASP A 349 0.84 -13.47 27.78
CA ASP A 349 2.03 -12.96 27.08
C ASP A 349 2.42 -13.96 25.98
N PRO A 350 2.98 -13.51 24.84
CA PRO A 350 3.30 -14.37 23.70
C PRO A 350 3.93 -15.69 24.15
N ILE A 351 3.35 -16.81 23.69
CA ILE A 351 3.71 -18.17 24.13
C ILE A 351 5.20 -18.46 23.85
N ASP A 352 5.78 -17.78 22.87
CA ASP A 352 7.18 -17.35 22.79
C ASP A 352 7.26 -16.25 21.70
N ASP A 353 8.42 -15.61 21.49
CA ASP A 353 8.62 -14.54 20.50
C ASP A 353 8.35 -14.94 19.03
N HIS A 354 8.22 -16.23 18.74
CA HIS A 354 7.98 -16.83 17.44
C HIS A 354 6.50 -17.09 17.15
N GLN A 355 5.63 -17.26 18.16
CA GLN A 355 4.20 -17.52 17.94
C GLN A 355 3.33 -16.28 18.15
N ALA A 356 2.87 -15.67 17.05
CA ALA A 356 1.88 -14.59 17.11
C ALA A 356 0.46 -15.12 16.87
N PRO A 357 -0.40 -15.19 17.90
CA PRO A 357 -1.78 -15.62 17.72
C PRO A 357 -2.52 -14.61 16.84
N MET A 358 -3.07 -15.09 15.73
CA MET A 358 -3.81 -14.29 14.76
C MET A 358 -5.21 -14.87 14.59
N ARG A 359 -6.18 -13.99 14.36
CA ARG A 359 -7.56 -14.40 14.11
C ARG A 359 -8.18 -13.60 12.99
N ARG A 360 -9.02 -14.27 12.21
CA ARG A 360 -9.87 -13.65 11.21
C ARG A 360 -11.06 -12.93 11.86
N TRP A 361 -10.87 -11.66 12.19
CA TRP A 361 -11.90 -10.81 12.80
C TRP A 361 -12.90 -10.26 11.79
N GLY A 362 -12.50 -10.19 10.52
CA GLY A 362 -13.18 -9.37 9.54
C GLY A 362 -12.56 -7.97 9.50
N LYS A 363 -12.45 -7.37 8.31
CA LYS A 363 -11.77 -6.09 8.08
C LYS A 363 -12.07 -5.01 9.13
N HIS A 364 -13.35 -4.79 9.42
CA HIS A 364 -13.78 -3.73 10.33
C HIS A 364 -13.36 -4.00 11.79
N ALA A 365 -13.46 -5.24 12.24
CA ALA A 365 -13.16 -5.61 13.62
C ALA A 365 -11.64 -5.77 13.86
N ALA A 366 -10.88 -6.19 12.84
CA ALA A 366 -9.42 -6.24 12.94
C ALA A 366 -8.82 -4.83 13.16
N GLY A 367 -9.43 -3.81 12.56
CA GLY A 367 -9.14 -2.41 12.85
C GLY A 367 -7.79 -1.89 12.34
N ARG A 368 -7.40 -0.73 12.88
CA ARG A 368 -6.22 0.08 12.51
C ARG A 368 -5.28 0.32 13.69
N GLU A 369 -5.55 -0.21 14.86
CA GLU A 369 -4.65 0.01 15.99
C GLU A 369 -3.45 -0.93 15.92
N LEU A 370 -2.24 -0.37 15.95
CA LEU A 370 -1.00 -1.09 16.12
C LEU A 370 -0.43 -0.74 17.49
N ASP A 371 -0.46 -1.72 18.40
CA ASP A 371 -0.07 -1.61 19.81
C ASP A 371 -0.83 -0.50 20.56
N GLY A 372 -2.17 -0.49 20.40
CA GLY A 372 -3.09 0.34 21.18
C GLY A 372 -3.19 1.80 20.75
N ARG A 373 -2.65 2.15 19.57
CA ARG A 373 -2.81 3.48 18.98
C ARG A 373 -2.90 3.43 17.47
N THR A 374 -3.43 4.49 16.86
CA THR A 374 -3.39 4.68 15.41
C THR A 374 -2.08 5.33 15.00
N TRP A 375 -1.64 5.01 13.78
CA TRP A 375 -0.45 5.56 13.16
C TRP A 375 -0.86 6.15 11.82
N ASP A 376 -1.10 7.47 11.78
CA ASP A 376 -1.67 8.17 10.63
C ASP A 376 -0.73 9.29 10.13
N GLU A 377 0.59 9.05 10.18
CA GLU A 377 1.59 10.06 9.80
C GLU A 377 1.67 10.25 8.28
N PHE A 378 2.03 11.46 7.86
CA PHE A 378 2.23 11.84 6.46
C PHE A 378 3.53 12.63 6.31
N PRO A 379 4.19 12.58 5.14
CA PRO A 379 5.36 13.39 4.88
C PRO A 379 5.00 14.87 4.90
N ALA A 380 5.88 15.67 5.49
CA ALA A 380 5.81 17.12 5.34
C ALA A 380 6.02 17.47 3.85
N THR A 381 5.29 18.46 3.35
CA THR A 381 5.54 19.00 2.01
C THR A 381 6.95 19.61 2.00
N LYS A 382 7.89 18.98 1.30
CA LYS A 382 9.23 19.54 1.09
C LYS A 382 9.08 20.90 0.36
N PRO A 383 9.74 21.96 0.84
CA PRO A 383 9.59 23.32 0.31
C PRO A 383 9.96 23.46 -1.17
#